data_AF-A0A1P8YH03-F1
#
_entry.id   AF-A0A1P8YH03-F1
#
_cell.length_a   1.000
_cell.length_b   1.000
_cell.length_c   1.000
_cell.angle_alpha   90.00
_cell.angle_beta   90.00
_cell.angle_gamma   90.00
#
_symmetry.space_group_name_H-M   'P 1'
#
loop_
_entity.id
_entity.type
_entity.pdbx_description
1 polymer ?
#
loop_
_entity_poly.entity_id
_entity_poly.type
_entity_poly.pdbx_seq_one_letter_code
_entity_poly.pdbx_strand_id
1 'polypeptide(L)'
;MISCVGVMFAPHHQPSADELVRVLRPGGRLGLINWTPEGFIGQMFATMKPYAPPPPAGAQPPPLWGSEEHVRTLLGDRVTEVVARRERLTVDCFDTAEQFRDFFKACYGPTIAVYRAIADDPERVEALDRELAELGRRFDRGDGTMEWEYLLLTAVKK
;
A
#
# COMPACT_ATOMS: atom_id res chain seq x y z
N MET A 1 -9.75 -17.18 -3.83
CA MET A 1 -8.34 -16.74 -3.81
C MET A 1 -8.28 -15.41 -3.07
N ILE A 2 -7.23 -15.21 -2.28
CA ILE A 2 -7.07 -14.05 -1.40
C ILE A 2 -5.69 -13.45 -1.68
N SER A 3 -5.63 -12.12 -1.76
CA SER A 3 -4.38 -11.36 -1.68
C SER A 3 -4.51 -10.30 -0.60
N CYS A 4 -3.67 -10.40 0.43
CA CYS A 4 -3.58 -9.41 1.50
C CYS A 4 -2.31 -8.58 1.30
N VAL A 5 -2.44 -7.37 0.75
CA VAL A 5 -1.34 -6.42 0.53
C VAL A 5 -0.25 -6.93 -0.45
N GLY A 6 -0.40 -8.12 -1.03
CA GLY A 6 0.57 -8.70 -1.96
C GLY A 6 0.48 -8.12 -3.37
N VAL A 7 -0.70 -8.21 -3.99
CA VAL A 7 -0.92 -7.78 -5.38
C VAL A 7 -0.58 -6.31 -5.61
N MET A 8 -0.71 -5.46 -4.58
CA MET A 8 -0.42 -4.03 -4.74
C MET A 8 1.03 -3.73 -5.14
N PHE A 9 1.96 -4.65 -4.88
CA PHE A 9 3.36 -4.50 -5.29
C PHE A 9 3.67 -5.01 -6.70
N ALA A 10 2.70 -5.62 -7.38
CA ALA A 10 2.88 -6.00 -8.77
C ALA A 10 2.82 -4.74 -9.65
N PRO A 11 3.90 -4.39 -10.38
CA PRO A 11 4.03 -3.08 -11.02
C PRO A 11 3.02 -2.84 -12.16
N HIS A 12 2.57 -3.91 -12.81
CA HIS A 12 1.63 -3.83 -13.93
C HIS A 12 0.26 -4.33 -13.48
N HIS A 13 -0.65 -3.39 -13.21
CA HIS A 13 -1.88 -3.72 -12.49
C HIS A 13 -2.85 -4.55 -13.35
N GLN A 14 -2.99 -4.23 -14.65
CA GLN A 14 -3.90 -4.98 -15.53
C GLN A 14 -3.47 -6.44 -15.73
N PRO A 15 -2.22 -6.76 -16.13
CA PRO A 15 -1.78 -8.17 -16.20
C PRO A 15 -1.95 -8.92 -14.88
N SER A 16 -1.72 -8.25 -13.76
CA SER A 16 -1.89 -8.86 -12.43
C SER A 16 -3.37 -9.17 -12.14
N ALA A 17 -4.28 -8.23 -12.44
CA ALA A 17 -5.72 -8.46 -12.31
C ALA A 17 -6.22 -9.58 -13.24
N ASP A 18 -5.67 -9.66 -14.45
CA ASP A 18 -6.01 -10.71 -15.41
C ASP A 18 -5.64 -12.10 -14.86
N GLU A 19 -4.46 -12.23 -14.29
CA GLU A 19 -4.01 -13.47 -13.66
C GLU A 19 -4.83 -13.81 -12.41
N LEU A 20 -5.17 -12.81 -11.58
CA LEU A 20 -6.04 -13.01 -10.43
C LEU A 20 -7.39 -13.63 -10.83
N VAL A 21 -8.00 -13.13 -11.91
CA VAL A 21 -9.27 -13.68 -12.42
C VAL A 21 -9.06 -15.02 -13.12
N ARG A 22 -7.99 -15.19 -13.89
CA ARG A 22 -7.72 -16.43 -14.66
C ARG A 22 -7.65 -17.65 -13.75
N VAL A 23 -6.96 -17.56 -12.61
CA VAL A 23 -6.74 -18.68 -11.68
C VAL A 23 -7.98 -19.06 -10.85
N LEU A 24 -9.00 -18.21 -10.80
CA LEU A 24 -10.27 -18.56 -10.17
C LEU A 24 -11.03 -19.55 -11.05
N ARG A 25 -11.65 -20.57 -10.45
CA ARG A 25 -12.72 -21.32 -11.12
C ARG A 25 -13.95 -20.42 -11.34
N PRO A 26 -14.83 -20.68 -12.33
CA PRO A 26 -16.13 -20.02 -12.43
C PRO A 26 -16.91 -20.10 -11.11
N GLY A 27 -17.56 -19.00 -10.70
CA GLY A 27 -18.19 -18.85 -9.37
C GLY A 27 -17.20 -18.75 -8.20
N GLY A 28 -15.89 -18.71 -8.45
CA GLY A 28 -14.87 -18.57 -7.42
C GLY A 28 -14.79 -17.15 -6.85
N ARG A 29 -14.56 -17.05 -5.54
CA ARG A 29 -14.47 -15.75 -4.84
C ARG A 29 -13.05 -15.18 -4.83
N LEU A 30 -12.93 -13.91 -5.16
CA LEU A 30 -11.76 -13.06 -4.98
C LEU A 30 -11.92 -12.24 -3.70
N GLY A 31 -10.85 -12.14 -2.91
CA GLY A 31 -10.76 -11.21 -1.77
C GLY A 31 -9.45 -10.45 -1.82
N LEU A 32 -9.51 -9.13 -1.78
CA LEU A 32 -8.36 -8.23 -1.83
C LEU A 32 -8.38 -7.31 -0.61
N ILE A 33 -7.23 -7.17 0.03
CA ILE A 33 -6.95 -6.08 0.99
C ILE A 33 -5.76 -5.28 0.44
N ASN A 34 -5.92 -3.97 0.29
CA ASN A 34 -4.84 -3.08 -0.16
C ASN A 34 -4.92 -1.74 0.58
N TRP A 35 -3.77 -1.15 0.92
CA TRP A 35 -3.74 0.17 1.55
C TRP A 35 -4.34 1.23 0.65
N THR A 36 -5.15 2.13 1.22
CA THR A 36 -5.76 3.22 0.45
C THR A 36 -4.73 4.33 0.16
N PRO A 37 -4.85 5.06 -0.97
CA PRO A 37 -4.03 6.24 -1.23
C PRO A 37 -4.14 7.31 -0.13
N GLU A 38 -5.32 7.47 0.47
CA GLU A 38 -5.61 8.50 1.47
C GLU A 38 -5.14 8.10 2.88
N GLY A 39 -5.08 6.79 3.15
CA GLY A 39 -4.66 6.23 4.44
C GLY A 39 -3.17 6.41 4.73
N PHE A 40 -2.77 6.06 5.95
CA PHE A 40 -1.41 6.24 6.45
C PHE A 40 -0.34 5.68 5.51
N ILE A 41 -0.46 4.41 5.12
CA ILE A 41 0.53 3.77 4.25
C ILE A 41 0.54 4.41 2.85
N GLY A 42 -0.61 4.82 2.32
CA GLY A 42 -0.68 5.58 1.07
C GLY A 42 0.08 6.90 1.13
N GLN A 43 -0.10 7.66 2.22
CA GLN A 43 0.66 8.89 2.46
C GLN A 43 2.15 8.61 2.69
N MET A 44 2.51 7.50 3.32
CA MET A 44 3.92 7.08 3.46
C MET A 44 4.58 6.86 2.10
N PHE A 45 3.89 6.20 1.14
CA PHE A 45 4.38 6.10 -0.23
C PHE A 45 4.54 7.46 -0.91
N ALA A 46 3.61 8.39 -0.68
CA ALA A 46 3.69 9.75 -1.22
C ALA A 46 4.89 10.51 -0.65
N THR A 47 5.16 10.40 0.66
CA THR A 47 6.33 10.97 1.35
C THR A 47 7.64 10.40 0.80
N MET A 48 7.72 9.08 0.56
CA MET A 48 8.93 8.46 0.02
C MET A 48 9.19 8.76 -1.47
N LYS A 49 8.17 9.17 -2.23
CA LYS A 49 8.24 9.32 -3.69
C LYS A 49 9.39 10.23 -4.18
N PRO A 50 9.68 11.41 -3.59
CA PRO A 50 10.78 12.27 -4.03
C PRO A 50 12.17 11.66 -3.82
N TYR A 51 12.27 10.63 -2.99
CA TYR A 51 13.50 9.94 -2.62
C TYR A 51 13.69 8.61 -3.35
N ALA A 52 12.62 8.05 -3.92
CA ALA A 52 12.63 6.76 -4.56
C ALA A 52 13.38 6.78 -5.91
N PRO A 53 14.03 5.68 -6.31
CA PRO A 53 14.52 5.53 -7.68
C PRO A 53 13.36 5.56 -8.68
N PRO A 54 13.61 5.92 -9.95
CA PRO A 54 12.58 5.92 -10.98
C PRO A 54 11.96 4.51 -11.11
N PRO A 55 10.63 4.41 -11.19
CA PRO A 55 9.97 3.11 -11.30
C PRO A 55 10.23 2.50 -12.69
N PRO A 56 10.09 1.16 -12.85
CA PRO A 56 10.13 0.52 -14.15
C PRO A 56 9.12 1.13 -15.13
N ALA A 57 9.41 1.06 -16.43
CA ALA A 57 8.52 1.58 -17.46
C ALA A 57 7.12 0.92 -17.36
N GLY A 58 6.07 1.75 -17.36
CA GLY A 58 4.69 1.28 -17.25
C GLY A 58 4.30 0.75 -15.87
N ALA A 59 5.15 0.89 -14.84
CA ALA A 59 4.79 0.57 -13.47
C ALA A 59 3.80 1.61 -12.92
N GLN A 60 2.80 1.14 -12.19
CA GLN A 60 1.78 1.97 -11.55
C GLN A 60 2.02 2.03 -10.03
N PRO A 61 1.64 3.14 -9.35
CA PRO A 61 1.82 3.26 -7.91
C PRO A 61 1.02 2.20 -7.12
N PRO A 62 1.65 1.47 -6.18
CA PRO A 62 0.97 0.44 -5.38
C PRO A 62 -0.35 0.88 -4.73
N PRO A 63 -0.46 2.09 -4.13
CA PRO A 63 -1.70 2.49 -3.46
C PRO A 63 -2.93 2.58 -4.38
N LEU A 64 -2.77 2.62 -5.71
CA LEU A 64 -3.94 2.59 -6.62
C LEU A 64 -4.79 1.32 -6.46
N TRP A 65 -4.21 0.21 -5.97
CA TRP A 65 -5.00 -0.98 -5.62
C TRP A 65 -5.94 -0.79 -4.44
N GLY A 66 -5.75 0.28 -3.65
CA GLY A 66 -6.67 0.72 -2.62
C GLY A 66 -7.78 1.67 -3.11
N SER A 67 -7.80 2.01 -4.40
CA SER A 67 -8.92 2.74 -5.03
C SER A 67 -9.96 1.76 -5.56
N GLU A 68 -11.19 1.88 -5.09
CA GLU A 68 -12.30 1.05 -5.55
C GLU A 68 -12.53 1.21 -7.07
N GLU A 69 -12.51 2.45 -7.57
CA GLU A 69 -12.71 2.75 -8.98
C GLU A 69 -11.63 2.10 -9.87
N HIS A 70 -10.38 2.19 -9.43
CA HIS A 70 -9.26 1.58 -10.14
C HIS A 70 -9.41 0.07 -10.20
N VAL A 71 -9.68 -0.59 -9.07
CA VAL A 71 -9.81 -2.05 -9.02
C VAL A 71 -11.04 -2.54 -9.79
N ARG A 72 -12.17 -1.80 -9.75
CA ARG A 72 -13.34 -2.11 -10.58
C ARG A 72 -13.02 -2.05 -12.06
N THR A 73 -12.27 -1.04 -12.49
CA THR A 73 -11.82 -0.90 -13.88
C THR A 73 -10.94 -2.09 -14.29
N LEU A 74 -9.99 -2.48 -13.45
CA LEU A 74 -9.10 -3.62 -13.74
C LEU A 74 -9.88 -4.93 -13.89
N LEU A 75 -10.81 -5.22 -12.97
CA LEU A 75 -11.58 -6.46 -12.97
C LEU A 75 -12.61 -6.49 -14.11
N GLY A 76 -13.18 -5.34 -14.44
CA GLY A 76 -14.14 -5.17 -15.52
C GLY A 76 -15.39 -6.03 -15.32
N ASP A 77 -15.94 -6.51 -16.41
CA ASP A 77 -17.15 -7.34 -16.45
C ASP A 77 -16.89 -8.82 -16.18
N ARG A 78 -15.66 -9.23 -15.84
CA ARG A 78 -15.29 -10.64 -15.62
C ARG A 78 -15.71 -11.16 -14.25
N VAL A 79 -16.15 -10.26 -13.38
CA VAL A 79 -16.62 -10.56 -12.04
C VAL A 79 -18.02 -9.98 -11.81
N THR A 80 -18.70 -10.50 -10.80
CA THR A 80 -19.99 -10.03 -10.27
C THR A 80 -19.89 -9.87 -8.75
N GLU A 81 -20.97 -9.40 -8.12
CA GLU A 81 -21.06 -9.27 -6.65
C GLU A 81 -19.90 -8.49 -6.03
N VAL A 82 -19.48 -7.41 -6.71
CA VAL A 82 -18.34 -6.60 -6.24
C VAL A 82 -18.78 -5.73 -5.05
N VAL A 83 -18.26 -6.08 -3.88
CA VAL A 83 -18.42 -5.33 -2.64
C VAL A 83 -17.08 -4.74 -2.25
N ALA A 84 -17.08 -3.46 -1.91
CA ALA A 84 -15.91 -2.72 -1.47
C ALA A 84 -16.23 -1.98 -0.18
N ARG A 85 -15.30 -2.03 0.77
CA ARG A 85 -15.42 -1.34 2.06
C ARG A 85 -14.05 -0.82 2.50
N ARG A 86 -14.03 0.36 3.09
CA ARG A 86 -12.85 0.90 3.75
C ARG A 86 -12.88 0.47 5.21
N GLU A 87 -11.81 -0.14 5.65
CA GLU A 87 -11.62 -0.65 7.01
C GLU A 87 -10.30 -0.12 7.56
N ARG A 88 -10.08 -0.27 8.86
CA ARG A 88 -8.88 0.24 9.52
C ARG A 88 -8.23 -0.84 10.36
N LEU A 89 -6.90 -0.92 10.25
CA LEU A 89 -6.06 -1.70 11.15
C LEU A 89 -5.58 -0.78 12.27
N THR A 90 -5.99 -1.08 13.50
CA THR A 90 -5.41 -0.45 14.69
C THR A 90 -3.98 -0.95 14.87
N VAL A 91 -3.05 -0.01 15.00
CA VAL A 91 -1.62 -0.27 15.21
C VAL A 91 -1.19 0.45 16.48
N ASP A 92 -0.85 -0.33 17.50
CA ASP A 92 -0.50 0.09 18.86
C ASP A 92 0.89 -0.40 19.28
N CYS A 93 1.75 -0.71 18.30
CA CYS A 93 3.05 -1.35 18.52
C CYS A 93 4.25 -0.38 18.50
N PHE A 94 4.01 0.93 18.42
CA PHE A 94 5.05 1.95 18.42
C PHE A 94 4.80 2.97 19.53
N ASP A 95 5.76 3.11 20.44
CA ASP A 95 5.68 4.11 21.51
C ASP A 95 5.94 5.53 20.97
N THR A 96 6.69 5.64 19.87
CA THR A 96 7.01 6.92 19.22
C THR A 96 7.01 6.83 17.70
N ALA A 97 6.85 7.98 17.03
CA ALA A 97 6.92 8.04 15.58
C ALA A 97 8.33 7.70 15.03
N GLU A 98 9.38 7.98 15.79
CA GLU A 98 10.76 7.57 15.48
C GLU A 98 10.88 6.05 15.45
N GLN A 99 10.28 5.35 16.42
CA GLN A 99 10.27 3.88 16.45
C GLN A 99 9.55 3.30 15.23
N PHE A 100 8.39 3.88 14.85
CA PHE A 100 7.72 3.52 13.59
C PHE A 100 8.67 3.70 12.39
N ARG A 101 9.32 4.86 12.27
CA ARG A 101 10.24 5.17 11.17
C ARG A 101 11.38 4.17 11.12
N ASP A 102 12.00 3.89 12.27
CA ASP A 102 13.14 2.96 12.39
C ASP A 102 12.72 1.53 12.01
N PHE A 103 11.55 1.08 12.47
CA PHE A 103 10.99 -0.21 12.11
C PHE A 103 10.76 -0.34 10.60
N PHE A 104 10.14 0.65 9.96
CA PHE A 104 9.89 0.62 8.52
C PHE A 104 11.19 0.70 7.71
N LYS A 105 12.15 1.52 8.16
CA LYS A 105 13.49 1.61 7.59
C LYS A 105 14.25 0.27 7.63
N ALA A 106 14.01 -0.55 8.66
CA ALA A 106 14.66 -1.84 8.84
C ALA A 106 13.91 -3.02 8.17
N CYS A 107 12.57 -2.98 8.13
CA CYS A 107 11.76 -4.17 7.84
C CYS A 107 10.87 -4.05 6.60
N TYR A 108 10.61 -2.84 6.09
CA TYR A 108 9.67 -2.66 4.98
C TYR A 108 10.42 -2.47 3.66
N GLY A 109 10.31 -3.46 2.76
CA GLY A 109 11.03 -3.51 1.48
C GLY A 109 11.04 -2.20 0.69
N PRO A 110 9.89 -1.55 0.45
CA PRO A 110 9.84 -0.25 -0.22
C PRO A 110 10.65 0.85 0.49
N THR A 111 10.55 0.94 1.81
CA THR A 111 11.29 1.91 2.61
C THR A 111 12.79 1.62 2.59
N ILE A 112 13.20 0.35 2.72
CA ILE A 112 14.60 -0.09 2.59
C ILE A 112 15.17 0.33 1.22
N ALA A 113 14.41 0.10 0.14
CA ALA A 113 14.85 0.44 -1.22
C ALA A 113 15.05 1.95 -1.39
N VAL A 114 14.16 2.78 -0.83
CA VAL A 114 14.29 4.23 -0.86
C VAL A 114 15.53 4.69 -0.09
N TYR A 115 15.75 4.22 1.15
CA TYR A 115 16.95 4.59 1.92
C TYR A 115 18.24 4.14 1.26
N ARG A 116 18.26 2.97 0.61
CA ARG A 116 19.42 2.52 -0.17
C ARG A 116 19.71 3.44 -1.36
N ALA A 117 18.69 3.97 -2.00
CA ALA A 117 18.86 4.86 -3.16
C ALA A 117 19.47 6.22 -2.80
N ILE A 118 19.32 6.66 -1.56
CA ILE A 118 19.83 7.95 -1.05
C ILE A 118 20.98 7.77 -0.05
N ALA A 119 21.55 6.58 0.08
CA ALA A 119 22.49 6.25 1.16
C ALA A 119 23.75 7.13 1.18
N ASP A 120 24.19 7.61 0.01
CA ASP A 120 25.37 8.47 -0.14
C ASP A 120 25.05 9.97 0.01
N ASP A 121 23.81 10.32 0.38
CA ASP A 121 23.35 11.69 0.59
C ASP A 121 22.75 11.85 2.01
N PRO A 122 23.59 12.21 3.00
CA PRO A 122 23.17 12.32 4.40
C PRO A 122 22.04 13.33 4.63
N GLU A 123 22.02 14.43 3.89
CA GLU A 123 20.98 15.46 4.01
C GLU A 123 19.61 14.91 3.57
N ARG A 124 19.58 14.14 2.48
CA ARG A 124 18.36 13.47 2.02
C ARG A 124 17.89 12.39 2.99
N VAL A 125 18.82 11.63 3.59
CA VAL A 125 18.49 10.62 4.60
C VAL A 125 17.84 11.28 5.81
N GLU A 126 18.44 12.37 6.32
CA GLU A 126 17.89 13.11 7.47
C GLU A 126 16.54 13.77 7.15
N ALA A 127 16.37 14.28 5.93
CA ALA A 127 15.10 14.83 5.47
C ALA A 127 14.00 13.75 5.46
N LEU A 128 14.25 12.59 4.87
CA LEU A 128 13.27 11.50 4.84
C LEU A 128 12.99 10.94 6.24
N ASP A 129 14.01 10.84 7.09
CA ASP A 129 13.87 10.42 8.49
C ASP A 129 12.87 11.33 9.23
N ARG A 130 13.03 12.65 9.09
CA ARG A 130 12.14 13.66 9.68
C ARG A 130 10.73 13.61 9.09
N GLU A 131 10.60 13.54 7.77
CA GLU A 131 9.28 13.49 7.12
C GLU A 131 8.47 12.25 7.49
N LEU A 132 9.11 11.08 7.62
CA LEU A 132 8.43 9.85 8.07
C LEU A 132 8.02 9.91 9.54
N ALA A 133 8.87 10.46 10.41
CA ALA A 133 8.51 10.66 11.83
C ALA A 133 7.38 11.70 11.99
N GLU A 134 7.40 12.78 11.20
CA GLU A 134 6.30 13.76 11.17
C GLU A 134 5.00 13.14 10.66
N LEU A 135 5.05 12.30 9.62
CA LEU A 135 3.89 11.53 9.16
C LEU A 135 3.33 10.64 10.27
N GLY A 136 4.19 9.89 10.99
CA GLY A 136 3.80 9.08 12.14
C GLY A 136 3.07 9.92 13.19
N ARG A 137 3.66 11.04 13.62
CA ARG A 137 3.05 11.98 14.58
C ARG A 137 1.69 12.51 14.14
N ARG A 138 1.50 12.80 12.85
CA ARG A 138 0.21 13.32 12.34
C ARG A 138 -0.91 12.29 12.40
N PHE A 139 -0.58 11.00 12.35
CA PHE A 139 -1.56 9.90 12.35
C PHE A 139 -1.74 9.24 13.71
N ASP A 140 -0.86 9.54 14.66
CA ASP A 140 -1.01 9.19 16.06
C ASP A 140 -2.28 9.84 16.65
N ARG A 141 -3.07 9.05 17.37
CA ARG A 141 -4.27 9.51 18.08
C ARG A 141 -3.98 10.19 19.42
N GLY A 142 -2.71 10.29 19.81
CA GLY A 142 -2.23 10.93 21.02
C GLY A 142 -1.79 9.94 22.12
N ASP A 143 -1.84 8.65 21.84
CA ASP A 143 -1.47 7.57 22.76
C ASP A 143 -0.52 6.53 22.12
N GLY A 144 0.07 6.86 20.96
CA GLY A 144 0.89 5.94 20.16
C GLY A 144 0.07 5.09 19.18
N THR A 145 -1.27 5.11 19.28
CA THR A 145 -2.14 4.32 18.38
C THR A 145 -2.35 5.03 17.06
N MET A 146 -2.14 4.29 15.97
CA MET A 146 -2.48 4.70 14.60
C MET A 146 -3.59 3.83 14.02
N GLU A 147 -4.30 4.35 13.02
CA GLU A 147 -5.23 3.57 12.21
C GLU A 147 -4.80 3.56 10.75
N TRP A 148 -4.46 2.38 10.24
CA TRP A 148 -4.05 2.24 8.85
C TRP A 148 -5.25 1.80 8.00
N GLU A 149 -5.75 2.72 7.19
CA GLU A 149 -6.90 2.48 6.32
C GLU A 149 -6.52 1.58 5.13
N TYR A 150 -7.35 0.57 4.87
CA TYR A 150 -7.25 -0.29 3.71
C TYR A 150 -8.62 -0.47 3.03
N LEU A 151 -8.58 -0.70 1.72
CA LEU A 151 -9.71 -1.18 0.95
C LEU A 151 -9.79 -2.70 1.08
N LEU A 152 -10.94 -3.19 1.52
CA LEU A 152 -11.33 -4.60 1.40
C LEU A 152 -12.36 -4.74 0.29
N LEU A 153 -11.96 -5.41 -0.79
CA LEU A 153 -12.80 -5.69 -1.94
C LEU A 153 -13.00 -7.19 -2.11
N THR A 154 -14.25 -7.61 -2.30
CA THR A 154 -14.60 -8.99 -2.67
C THR A 154 -15.37 -9.00 -3.96
N ALA A 155 -15.18 -10.04 -4.77
CA ALA A 155 -15.91 -10.25 -6.01
C ALA A 155 -16.06 -11.75 -6.32
N VAL A 156 -16.97 -12.12 -7.20
CA VAL A 156 -17.18 -13.49 -7.68
C VAL A 156 -16.86 -13.56 -9.16
N LYS A 157 -16.03 -14.51 -9.60
CA LYS A 157 -15.76 -14.73 -11.02
C LYS A 157 -17.00 -15.27 -11.72
N LYS A 158 -17.32 -14.70 -12.89
CA LYS A 158 -18.35 -15.23 -13.79
C LYS A 158 -18.01 -16.64 -14.27
#